data_AF-A0A534LNM6-F1
#
_entry.id   AF-A0A534LNM6-F1
#
_cell.length_a   1.000
_cell.length_b   1.000
_cell.length_c   1.000
_cell.angle_alpha   90.00
_cell.angle_beta   90.00
_cell.angle_gamma   90.00
#
_symmetry.space_group_name_H-M   'P 1'
#
loop_
_entity.id
_entity.type
_entity.pdbx_description
1 polymer ?
#
loop_
_entity_poly.entity_id
_entity_poly.type
_entity_poly.pdbx_seq_one_letter_code
_entity_poly.pdbx_strand_id
1 'polypeptide(L)'
;MAGMGDRLWDIGRSPAQHMTVLVFGLLALLTGIVATSILAVAGGGGGATSIIMAALILRGVGGFFVTLALFLGAYAASGDSWTTTVWRVAQLLAAVLVLIFVF
;
A
#
# COMPACT_ATOMS: atom_id res chain seq x y z
N MET A 1 -24.60 12.72 -5.82
CA MET A 1 -23.31 12.22 -6.35
C MET A 1 -22.68 11.37 -5.26
N ALA A 2 -22.30 10.12 -5.53
CA ALA A 2 -21.63 9.29 -4.53
C ALA A 2 -20.34 9.97 -4.06
N GLY A 3 -20.14 10.07 -2.75
CA GLY A 3 -18.99 10.72 -2.15
C GLY A 3 -17.70 9.90 -2.32
N MET A 4 -16.55 10.50 -2.00
CA MET A 4 -15.27 9.78 -2.05
C MET A 4 -15.27 8.55 -1.11
N GLY A 5 -15.91 8.68 0.07
CA GLY A 5 -16.06 7.57 1.01
C GLY A 5 -16.85 6.38 0.45
N ASP A 6 -17.95 6.64 -0.25
CA ASP A 6 -18.76 5.60 -0.88
C ASP A 6 -17.96 4.85 -1.96
N ARG A 7 -17.17 5.58 -2.75
CA ARG A 7 -16.30 4.97 -3.76
C ARG A 7 -15.21 4.09 -3.16
N LEU A 8 -14.61 4.52 -2.05
CA LEU A 8 -13.61 3.73 -1.33
C LEU A 8 -14.24 2.48 -0.71
N TRP A 9 -15.45 2.61 -0.18
CA TRP A 9 -16.23 1.49 0.34
C TRP A 9 -16.55 0.45 -0.75
N ASP A 10 -16.95 0.90 -1.94
CA ASP A 10 -17.21 0.03 -3.09
C ASP A 10 -15.94 -0.71 -3.54
N ILE A 11 -14.80 -0.02 -3.56
CA ILE A 11 -13.49 -0.63 -3.84
C ILE A 11 -13.16 -1.71 -2.81
N GLY A 12 -13.44 -1.47 -1.52
CA GLY A 12 -13.21 -2.44 -0.45
C GLY A 12 -14.06 -3.69 -0.58
N ARG A 13 -15.31 -3.55 -1.05
CA ARG A 13 -16.24 -4.66 -1.29
C ARG A 13 -15.99 -5.43 -2.58
N SER A 14 -15.46 -4.78 -3.61
CA SER A 14 -15.19 -5.40 -4.90
C SER A 14 -13.84 -6.11 -4.89
N PRO A 15 -13.78 -7.46 -4.93
CA PRO A 15 -12.51 -8.19 -4.79
C PRO A 15 -11.50 -7.83 -5.88
N ALA A 16 -11.96 -7.61 -7.11
CA ALA A 16 -11.11 -7.25 -8.24
C ALA A 16 -10.50 -5.84 -8.08
N GLN A 17 -11.30 -4.87 -7.64
CA GLN A 17 -10.82 -3.49 -7.42
C GLN A 17 -9.91 -3.42 -6.21
N HIS A 18 -10.26 -4.10 -5.12
CA HIS A 18 -9.42 -4.25 -3.94
C HIS A 18 -8.04 -4.81 -4.31
N MET A 19 -8.01 -5.93 -5.03
CA MET A 19 -6.75 -6.56 -5.48
C MET A 19 -5.95 -5.63 -6.39
N THR A 20 -6.60 -4.87 -7.27
CA THR A 20 -5.93 -3.90 -8.13
C THR A 20 -5.22 -2.83 -7.32
N VAL A 21 -5.89 -2.27 -6.30
CA VAL A 21 -5.30 -1.25 -5.42
C VAL A 21 -4.13 -1.82 -4.62
N LEU A 22 -4.28 -3.01 -4.07
CA LEU A 22 -3.23 -3.68 -3.31
C LEU A 22 -2.00 -3.98 -4.18
N VAL A 23 -2.20 -4.59 -5.36
CA VAL A 23 -1.12 -4.93 -6.29
C VAL A 23 -0.42 -3.68 -6.81
N PHE A 24 -1.18 -2.63 -7.16
CA PHE A 24 -0.60 -1.36 -7.57
C PHE A 24 0.28 -0.76 -6.46
N GLY A 25 -0.24 -0.72 -5.23
CA GLY A 25 0.50 -0.23 -4.07
C GLY A 25 1.78 -1.03 -3.82
N LEU A 26 1.70 -2.36 -3.87
CA LEU A 26 2.86 -3.24 -3.68
C LEU A 26 3.91 -3.04 -4.79
N LEU A 27 3.49 -2.96 -6.06
CA LEU A 27 4.42 -2.74 -7.17
C LEU A 27 5.12 -1.38 -7.07
N ALA A 28 4.39 -0.31 -6.76
CA ALA A 28 4.97 1.01 -6.57
C ALA A 28 5.96 1.01 -5.40
N LEU A 29 5.58 0.40 -4.27
CA LEU A 29 6.43 0.29 -3.08
C LEU A 29 7.72 -0.49 -3.37
N LEU A 30 7.59 -1.67 -3.98
CA LEU A 30 8.73 -2.51 -4.35
C LEU A 30 9.64 -1.80 -5.34
N THR A 31 9.08 -1.12 -6.35
CA THR A 31 9.87 -0.36 -7.33
C THR A 31 10.66 0.75 -6.65
N GLY A 32 10.05 1.50 -5.73
CA GLY A 32 10.73 2.53 -4.94
C GLY A 32 11.88 1.95 -4.10
N ILE A 33 11.62 0.85 -3.37
CA ILE A 33 12.64 0.17 -2.57
C ILE A 33 13.81 -0.29 -3.45
N VAL A 34 13.52 -1.04 -4.51
CA VAL A 34 14.54 -1.58 -5.42
C VAL A 34 15.36 -0.46 -6.05
N ALA A 35 14.72 0.63 -6.50
CA ALA A 35 15.42 1.77 -7.09
C ALA A 35 16.39 2.42 -6.09
N THR A 36 15.99 2.61 -4.84
CA THR A 36 16.91 3.13 -3.81
C THR A 36 18.06 2.17 -3.50
N SER A 37 17.80 0.86 -3.44
CA SER A 37 18.83 -0.15 -3.17
C SER A 37 19.87 -0.26 -4.29
N ILE A 38 19.45 -0.18 -5.56
CA ILE A 38 20.35 -0.22 -6.71
C ILE A 38 21.29 0.99 -6.70
N LEU A 39 20.77 2.18 -6.42
CA LEU A 39 21.57 3.40 -6.37
C LEU A 39 22.62 3.39 -5.26
N ALA A 40 22.32 2.76 -4.12
CA ALA A 40 23.26 2.59 -3.02
C ALA A 40 24.50 1.75 -3.43
N VAL A 41 24.35 0.85 -4.41
CA VAL A 41 25.42 -0.04 -4.89
C VAL A 41 26.12 0.51 -6.13
N ALA A 42 25.36 1.09 -7.08
CA ALA A 42 25.88 1.53 -8.37
C ALA A 42 26.71 2.83 -8.31
N GLY A 43 26.63 3.58 -7.19
CA GLY A 43 27.28 4.88 -7.04
C GLY A 43 26.52 6.01 -7.74
N GLY A 44 26.68 7.24 -7.24
CA GLY A 44 25.93 8.41 -7.71
C GLY A 44 26.56 9.09 -8.94
N GLY A 45 25.86 9.05 -10.08
CA GLY A 45 26.11 9.91 -11.24
C GLY A 45 25.14 11.10 -11.31
N GLY A 46 25.26 11.98 -12.32
CA GLY A 46 24.48 13.22 -12.44
C GLY A 46 22.94 13.06 -12.45
N GLY A 47 22.43 11.86 -12.76
CA GLY A 47 21.00 11.53 -12.70
C GLY A 47 20.52 10.95 -11.35
N ALA A 48 21.43 10.58 -10.45
CA ALA A 48 21.10 9.83 -9.23
C ALA A 48 20.07 10.54 -8.35
N THR A 49 20.17 11.87 -8.20
CA THR A 49 19.25 12.67 -7.38
C THR A 49 17.81 12.58 -7.86
N SER A 50 17.59 12.61 -9.18
CA SER A 50 16.25 12.50 -9.77
C SER A 50 15.63 11.13 -9.56
N ILE A 51 16.44 10.07 -9.65
CA ILE A 51 16.01 8.69 -9.43
C ILE A 51 15.69 8.48 -7.95
N ILE A 52 16.49 9.04 -7.02
CA ILE A 52 16.19 9.00 -5.58
C ILE A 52 14.83 9.67 -5.30
N MET A 53 14.59 10.86 -5.84
CA MET A 53 13.32 11.56 -5.62
C MET A 53 12.13 10.77 -6.17
N ALA A 54 12.24 10.23 -7.39
CA ALA A 54 11.21 9.37 -7.96
C ALA A 54 10.98 8.11 -7.10
N ALA A 55 12.04 7.49 -6.60
CA ALA A 55 11.96 6.30 -5.76
C ALA A 55 11.30 6.57 -4.40
N LEU A 56 11.59 7.72 -3.78
CA LEU A 56 10.93 8.15 -2.54
C LEU A 56 9.45 8.42 -2.75
N ILE A 57 9.07 9.05 -3.87
CA ILE A 57 7.66 9.26 -4.23
C ILE A 57 6.97 7.91 -4.43
N LEU A 58 7.57 6.99 -5.18
CA LEU A 58 7.02 5.65 -5.41
C LEU A 58 6.85 4.87 -4.11
N ARG A 59 7.81 4.98 -3.19
CA ARG A 59 7.73 4.38 -1.86
C ARG A 59 6.57 4.95 -1.05
N GLY A 60 6.40 6.28 -1.03
CA GLY A 60 5.30 6.94 -0.32
C GLY A 60 3.93 6.61 -0.91
N VAL A 61 3.79 6.69 -2.24
CA VAL A 61 2.56 6.35 -2.96
C VAL A 61 2.21 4.87 -2.77
N GLY A 62 3.18 3.99 -2.91
CA GLY A 62 3.00 2.56 -2.69
C GLY A 62 2.57 2.24 -1.26
N GLY A 63 3.25 2.83 -0.27
CA GLY A 63 2.91 2.70 1.15
C GLY A 63 1.49 3.18 1.47
N PHE A 64 1.06 4.29 0.87
CA PHE A 64 -0.30 4.80 1.01
C PHE A 64 -1.34 3.81 0.47
N PHE A 65 -1.18 3.32 -0.76
CA PHE A 65 -2.16 2.43 -1.37
C PHE A 65 -2.21 1.05 -0.71
N VAL A 66 -1.08 0.51 -0.24
CA VAL A 66 -1.05 -0.73 0.55
C VAL A 66 -1.79 -0.52 1.87
N THR A 67 -1.48 0.55 2.60
CA THR A 67 -2.15 0.89 3.86
C THR A 67 -3.66 1.03 3.65
N LEU A 68 -4.08 1.76 2.62
CA LEU A 68 -5.47 1.95 2.26
C LEU A 68 -6.17 0.62 1.96
N ALA A 69 -5.57 -0.25 1.15
CA ALA A 69 -6.13 -1.57 0.84
C ALA A 69 -6.29 -2.43 2.10
N LEU A 70 -5.30 -2.43 3.00
CA LEU A 70 -5.37 -3.18 4.25
C LEU A 70 -6.50 -2.69 5.17
N PHE A 71 -6.66 -1.37 5.29
CA PHE A 71 -7.80 -0.79 6.03
C PHE A 71 -9.13 -1.17 5.39
N LEU A 72 -9.27 -1.01 4.08
CA LEU A 72 -10.48 -1.37 3.36
C LEU A 72 -10.81 -2.85 3.52
N GLY A 73 -9.80 -3.73 3.54
CA GLY A 73 -9.98 -5.16 3.76
C GLY A 73 -10.53 -5.44 5.16
N ALA A 74 -9.97 -4.77 6.17
CA ALA A 74 -10.38 -4.99 7.55
C ALA A 74 -11.83 -4.53 7.77
N TYR A 75 -12.24 -3.44 7.13
CA TYR A 75 -13.60 -2.91 7.24
C TYR A 75 -14.61 -3.61 6.33
N ALA A 76 -14.19 -4.13 5.17
CA ALA A 76 -15.07 -4.84 4.25
C ALA A 76 -15.30 -6.31 4.66
N ALA A 77 -14.39 -6.91 5.43
CA ALA A 77 -14.58 -8.26 5.97
C ALA A 77 -15.87 -8.31 6.80
N SER A 78 -16.82 -9.17 6.43
CA SER A 78 -18.14 -9.28 7.07
C SER A 78 -18.36 -10.66 7.70
N GLY A 79 -19.02 -10.71 8.85
CA GLY A 79 -19.29 -11.94 9.60
C GLY A 79 -18.77 -11.90 11.03
N ASP A 80 -19.42 -12.67 11.91
CA ASP A 80 -19.14 -12.71 13.35
C ASP A 80 -18.29 -13.92 13.76
N SER A 81 -17.63 -14.58 12.80
CA SER A 81 -16.76 -15.71 13.11
C SER A 81 -15.44 -15.24 13.73
N TRP A 82 -14.88 -16.07 14.61
CA TRP A 82 -13.52 -15.89 15.14
C TRP A 82 -12.49 -15.66 14.03
N THR A 83 -12.57 -16.42 12.94
CA THR A 83 -11.67 -16.30 11.79
C THR A 83 -11.73 -14.93 11.11
N THR A 84 -12.93 -14.34 11.01
CA THR A 84 -13.11 -13.00 10.44
C THR A 84 -12.47 -11.95 11.33
N THR A 85 -12.67 -12.04 12.66
CA THR A 85 -12.05 -11.11 13.63
C THR A 85 -10.52 -11.17 13.58
N VAL A 86 -9.94 -12.37 13.58
CA VAL A 86 -8.48 -12.55 13.46
C VAL A 86 -7.96 -11.93 12.16
N TRP A 87 -8.68 -12.11 11.05
CA TRP A 87 -8.29 -11.54 9.76
C TRP A 87 -8.28 -10.00 9.76
N ARG A 88 -9.32 -9.37 10.33
CA ARG A 88 -9.38 -7.90 10.48
C ARG A 88 -8.20 -7.38 11.30
N VAL A 89 -7.90 -8.02 12.43
CA VAL A 89 -6.78 -7.64 13.30
C VAL A 89 -5.45 -7.79 12.55
N ALA A 90 -5.25 -8.89 11.82
CA ALA A 90 -4.04 -9.10 11.04
C ALA A 90 -3.82 -8.01 9.97
N GLN A 91 -4.89 -7.60 9.28
CA GLN A 91 -4.82 -6.53 8.29
C GLN A 91 -4.51 -5.16 8.91
N LEU A 92 -5.10 -4.85 10.08
CA LEU A 92 -4.81 -3.63 10.81
C LEU A 92 -3.36 -3.61 11.33
N LEU A 93 -2.88 -4.73 11.87
CA LEU A 93 -1.48 -4.86 12.29
C LEU A 93 -0.53 -4.68 11.10
N ALA A 94 -0.82 -5.30 9.96
CA ALA A 94 -0.06 -5.11 8.74
C ALA A 94 -0.05 -3.64 8.28
N ALA A 95 -1.19 -2.95 8.36
CA ALA A 95 -1.28 -1.53 8.02
C ALA A 95 -0.41 -0.68 8.95
N VAL A 96 -0.42 -0.95 10.26
CA VAL A 96 0.46 -0.29 11.23
C VAL A 96 1.94 -0.53 10.92
N LEU A 97 2.32 -1.77 10.54
CA LEU A 97 3.69 -2.06 10.13
C LEU A 97 4.09 -1.24 8.89
N VAL A 98 3.22 -1.13 7.88
CA VAL A 98 3.48 -0.29 6.72
C VAL A 98 3.67 1.17 7.14
N LEU A 99 2.82 1.68 8.04
CA LEU A 99 2.94 3.04 8.55
C LEU A 99 4.26 3.30 9.29
N ILE A 100 4.77 2.33 10.05
CA ILE A 100 6.02 2.46 10.84
C ILE A 100 7.27 2.31 9.97
N PHE A 101 7.25 1.41 8.99
CA PHE A 101 8.45 1.04 8.23
C PHE A 101 8.57 1.74 6.87
N VAL A 102 7.48 2.32 6.36
CA VAL A 102 7.48 3.01 5.06
C VAL A 102 7.53 4.53 5.22
N PHE A 103 6.87 5.09 6.24
CA PHE A 103 6.84 6.52 6.54
C PHE A 103 7.70 6.83 7.76
#